data_AF-A0A1G2Y9P8-F1
#
_entry.id   AF-A0A1G2Y9P8-F1
#
_cell.length_a   1.000
_cell.length_b   1.000
_cell.length_c   1.000
_cell.angle_alpha   90.00
_cell.angle_beta   90.00
_cell.angle_gamma   90.00
#
_symmetry.space_group_name_H-M   'P 1'
#
loop_
_entity.id
_entity.type
_entity.pdbx_description
1 polymer ?
#
loop_
_entity_poly.entity_id
_entity_poly.type
_entity_poly.pdbx_seq_one_letter_code
_entity_poly.pdbx_strand_id
1 'polypeptide(L)' 'MYETEPVGLKDQEWFLNCVVEIHTTLDPKTLLSTCKSIEQKLGRKTRIQNGPRTLDIDILFYDDLVFDEGG' A
#
# COMPACT_ATOMS: atom_id res chain seq x y z
N MET A 1 7.76 13.48 2.47
CA MET A 1 7.68 12.15 3.10
C MET A 1 7.71 12.34 4.60
N TYR A 2 7.16 11.40 5.37
CA TYR A 2 7.07 11.48 6.82
C TYR A 2 7.54 10.16 7.42
N GLU A 3 8.34 10.22 8.47
CA GLU A 3 8.64 9.05 9.30
C GLU A 3 7.58 8.93 10.39
N THR A 4 7.05 7.73 10.59
CA THR A 4 6.04 7.47 11.62
C THR A 4 6.34 6.18 12.37
N GLU A 5 6.00 6.16 13.67
CA GLU A 5 6.15 4.97 14.50
C GLU A 5 5.36 3.78 13.91
N PRO A 6 5.93 2.56 13.93
CA PRO A 6 5.21 1.35 13.58
C PRO A 6 3.96 1.13 14.44
N VAL A 7 2.86 0.78 13.80
CA VAL A 7 1.63 0.34 14.48
C VAL A 7 1.59 -1.19 14.51
N GLY A 8 1.32 -1.78 15.67
CA GLY A 8 1.31 -3.24 15.86
C GLY A 8 2.66 -3.77 16.37
N LEU A 9 3.49 -4.34 15.48
CA LEU A 9 4.82 -4.83 15.86
C LEU A 9 5.75 -3.62 16.05
N LYS A 10 6.18 -3.33 17.28
CA LYS A 10 6.98 -2.14 17.58
C LYS A 10 8.48 -2.32 17.43
N ASP A 11 8.97 -3.57 17.50
CA ASP A 11 10.40 -3.89 17.39
C ASP A 11 10.82 -3.96 15.91
N GLN A 12 10.80 -2.80 15.26
CA GLN A 12 11.23 -2.60 13.87
C GLN A 12 11.56 -1.12 13.61
N GLU A 13 12.19 -0.84 12.48
CA GLU A 13 12.45 0.53 12.04
C GLU A 13 11.15 1.32 11.79
N TRP A 14 11.24 2.64 11.90
CA TRP A 14 10.13 3.53 11.57
C TRP A 14 9.78 3.44 10.08
N PHE A 15 8.51 3.62 9.76
CA PHE A 15 8.06 3.62 8.37
C PHE A 15 8.26 5.00 7.75
N LEU A 16 8.78 5.02 6.52
CA LEU A 16 8.73 6.20 5.66
C LEU A 16 7.43 6.17 4.85
N ASN A 17 6.53 7.09 5.15
CA ASN A 17 5.23 7.22 4.49
C ASN A 17 5.18 8.43 3.55
N CYS A 18 4.43 8.28 2.46
CA CYS A 18 4.10 9.37 1.57
C CYS A 18 2.73 9.12 0.92
N VAL A 19 2.12 10.18 0.43
CA VAL A 19 0.90 10.12 -0.38
C VAL A 19 1.22 10.76 -1.72
N VAL A 20 0.71 10.16 -2.79
CA VAL A 20 0.83 10.67 -4.15
C VAL A 20 -0.55 10.73 -4.79
N GLU A 21 -0.78 11.76 -5.59
CA GLU A 21 -1.93 11.86 -6.47
C GLU A 21 -1.50 11.37 -7.86
N ILE A 22 -2.36 10.59 -8.52
CA ILE A 22 -2.13 10.10 -9.88
C ILE A 22 -3.38 10.28 -10.71
N HIS A 23 -3.20 10.49 -12.01
CA HIS A 23 -4.27 10.31 -12.99
C HIS A 23 -4.09 8.97 -13.68
N THR A 24 -5.17 8.19 -13.76
CA THR A 24 -5.15 6.87 -14.38
C THR A 24 -6.47 6.60 -15.09
N THR A 25 -6.42 5.76 -16.13
CA THR A 25 -7.61 5.24 -16.82
C THR A 25 -7.91 3.79 -16.42
N LEU A 26 -7.15 3.22 -15.48
CA LEU A 26 -7.33 1.85 -14.99
C LEU A 26 -8.49 1.81 -14.00
N ASP A 27 -9.38 0.83 -14.13
CA ASP A 27 -10.42 0.59 -13.13
C ASP A 27 -9.80 0.18 -11.77
N PRO A 28 -10.56 0.31 -10.64
CA PRO A 28 -10.03 0.05 -9.31
C PRO A 28 -9.37 -1.32 -9.12
N LYS A 29 -9.91 -2.39 -9.73
CA LYS A 29 -9.35 -3.74 -9.59
C LYS A 29 -8.05 -3.87 -10.36
N THR A 30 -8.01 -3.33 -11.58
CA THR A 30 -6.79 -3.30 -12.39
C THR A 30 -5.71 -2.44 -11.73
N LEU A 31 -6.07 -1.29 -11.16
CA LEU A 31 -5.17 -0.45 -10.38
C LEU A 31 -4.60 -1.21 -9.17
N LEU A 32 -5.44 -1.87 -8.38
CA LEU A 32 -5.02 -2.70 -7.25
C LEU A 32 -4.06 -3.82 -7.68
N SER A 33 -4.35 -4.50 -8.79
CA SER A 33 -3.47 -5.54 -9.33
C SER A 33 -2.11 -4.97 -9.75
N THR A 34 -2.10 -3.75 -10.27
CA THR A 34 -0.89 -3.03 -10.71
C THR A 34 -0.05 -2.64 -9.50
N CYS A 35 -0.66 -2.07 -8.44
CA CYS A 35 0.00 -1.77 -7.17
C CYS A 35 0.66 -3.02 -6.58
N LYS A 36 -0.08 -4.13 -6.49
CA LYS A 36 0.46 -5.42 -6.01
C LYS A 36 1.62 -5.92 -6.86
N SER A 37 1.55 -5.77 -8.19
CA SER A 37 2.66 -6.14 -9.09
C SER A 37 3.93 -5.32 -8.83
N ILE A 38 3.79 -4.02 -8.56
CA ILE A 38 4.91 -3.13 -8.24
C ILE A 38 5.58 -3.58 -6.93
N GLU A 39 4.80 -3.84 -5.89
CA GLU A 39 5.34 -4.34 -4.61
C GLU A 39 6.11 -5.66 -4.79
N GLN A 40 5.57 -6.58 -5.59
CA GLN A 40 6.24 -7.86 -5.87
C GLN A 40 7.58 -7.65 -6.60
N LYS A 41 7.61 -6.77 -7.61
CA LYS A 41 8.84 -6.43 -8.35
C LYS A 41 9.91 -5.79 -7.46
N LEU A 42 9.49 -5.03 -6.44
CA LEU A 42 10.38 -4.38 -5.48
C LEU A 42 10.72 -5.26 -4.27
N GLY A 43 10.37 -6.54 -4.31
CA GLY A 43 10.83 -7.52 -3.34
C GLY A 43 9.91 -7.67 -2.12
N ARG A 44 8.59 -7.62 -2.31
CA ARG A 44 7.62 -8.07 -1.31
C ARG A 44 7.92 -9.54 -0.91
N LYS A 45 8.56 -9.72 0.25
CA LYS A 45 8.82 -11.04 0.86
C LYS A 45 7.61 -11.53 1.67
N THR A 46 7.67 -12.76 2.16
CA THR A 46 6.68 -13.33 3.09
C THR A 46 6.38 -12.34 4.21
N ARG A 47 5.10 -11.95 4.34
CA ARG A 47 4.68 -10.96 5.32
C ARG A 47 4.62 -11.56 6.72
N ILE A 48 5.30 -10.93 7.66
CA ILE A 48 4.93 -10.98 9.07
C ILE A 48 3.81 -9.97 9.25
N GLN A 49 2.72 -10.35 9.92
CA GLN A 49 1.62 -9.42 10.18
C GLN A 49 2.14 -8.19 10.92
N ASN A 50 1.85 -6.99 10.39
CA ASN A 50 2.34 -5.71 10.89
C ASN A 50 3.88 -5.57 10.97
N GLY A 51 4.64 -6.42 10.29
CA GLY A 51 6.11 -6.38 10.31
C GLY A 51 6.74 -5.49 9.23
N PRO A 52 8.09 -5.51 9.14
CA PRO A 52 8.83 -4.72 8.17
C PRO A 52 8.45 -5.10 6.75
N ARG A 53 8.39 -4.12 5.86
CA ARG A 53 8.06 -4.31 4.44
C ARG A 53 8.82 -3.34 3.56
N THR A 54 9.32 -3.83 2.43
CA THR A 54 10.09 -3.03 1.47
C THR A 54 9.24 -1.94 0.83
N LEU A 55 7.99 -2.28 0.48
CA LEU A 55 7.00 -1.36 -0.05
C LEU A 55 5.60 -1.90 0.24
N ASP A 56 4.68 -0.98 0.48
CA ASP A 56 3.26 -1.22 0.64
C ASP A 56 2.53 -0.06 -0.06
N ILE A 57 1.61 -0.38 -0.95
CA ILE A 57 0.84 0.59 -1.71
C ILE A 57 -0.64 0.39 -1.42
N ASP A 58 -1.21 1.34 -0.70
CA ASP A 58 -2.64 1.40 -0.40
C ASP A 58 -3.32 2.45 -1.29
N ILE A 59 -4.48 2.09 -1.83
CA ILE A 59 -5.35 3.05 -2.53
C ILE A 59 -6.20 3.73 -1.46
N LEU A 60 -5.94 5.02 -1.20
CA LEU A 60 -6.67 5.81 -0.21
C LEU A 60 -8.01 6.31 -0.75
N PHE A 61 -8.02 6.77 -2.00
CA PHE A 61 -9.19 7.28 -2.70
C PHE A 61 -9.14 6.84 -4.17
N TYR A 62 -10.31 6.64 -4.76
CA TYR A 62 -10.49 6.48 -6.20
C TYR A 62 -11.64 7.40 -6.60
N ASP A 63 -11.32 8.63 -6.98
CA ASP A 63 -12.30 9.71 -7.14
C ASP A 63 -13.29 9.74 -5.95
N ASP A 64 -14.59 9.85 -6.24
CA ASP A 64 -15.68 9.79 -5.26
C ASP A 64 -16.30 8.38 -5.14
N LEU A 65 -15.64 7.35 -5.67
CA LEU A 65 -16.19 6.00 -5.72
C LEU A 65 -16.23 5.36 -4.32
N VAL A 66 -17.43 4.97 -3.89
CA VAL A 66 -17.60 4.04 -2.76
C VAL A 66 -17.63 2.61 -3.32
N PHE A 67 -16.60 1.85 -3.02
CA PHE A 67 -16.42 0.49 -3.53
C PHE A 67 -16.29 -0.50 -2.37
N ASP A 68 -17.20 -1.47 -2.30
CA ASP A 68 -17.15 -2.59 -1.37
C ASP A 68 -17.17 -3.89 -2.17
N GLU A 69 -16.03 -4.57 -2.19
CA GLU A 69 -15.90 -5.90 -2.76
C GLU A 69 -16.06 -6.89 -1.61
N GLY A 70 -17.31 -7.07 -1.17
CA GLY A 70 -17.66 -7.84 0.02
C GLY A 70 -16.80 -9.08 0.22
N GLY A 71 -16.16 -9.14 1.40
CA GLY A 71 -15.33 -10.25 1.85
C GLY A 71 -16.13 -11.40 2.46
#